data_AF-A0A6J1AT63-F1
#
_entry.id   AF-A0A6J1AT63-F1
#
_cell.length_a   1.000
_cell.length_b   1.000
_cell.length_c   1.000
_cell.angle_alpha   90.00
_cell.angle_beta   90.00
_cell.angle_gamma   90.00
#
_symmetry.space_group_name_H-M   'P 1'
#
loop_
_entity.id
_entity.type
_entity.pdbx_description
1 polymer ?
#
loop_
_entity_poly.entity_id
_entity_poly.type
_entity_poly.pdbx_seq_one_letter_code
_entity_poly.pdbx_strand_id
1 'polypeptide(L)'
;MGFIAFSINLLEAPNFQNPEKTQFSQLNSNVSSSLNLRAIVMDASISGDSSPTRYKWRKVAYGGMQPGFDDNHTDDTFLEDMVMNANVVKRNMLKVMQDSVSISQYLCVVALVVLVWTYTLRSTLNENSLLLLDVSLLGSGFLILLLTEEMLSLNLLLHYVLNVSFFTTGLYVLAPIYQTLTRSISSDSIWAVTVSLLLLHLFLHDYSGSTIRAPGALKNPNLTSCISLNASIVASVFIASRLPSRLHVFAIMLFSLQVFLFAPLVTYCIRKYSSRLHLLFSFALMAVTLTFVYSLHRLLFVLLVGMLVFVNVVCPYWLIRIQEYKFEINGPWDEAKLCFDITD
;
A
#
# COMPACT_ATOMS: atom_id res chain seq x y z
N MET A 1 5.35 -15.35 -16.38
CA MET A 1 5.19 -14.13 -17.19
C MET A 1 3.78 -13.94 -17.76
N GLY A 2 3.06 -14.97 -18.21
CA GLY A 2 1.69 -14.83 -18.73
C GLY A 2 0.63 -14.31 -17.74
N PHE A 3 0.72 -14.65 -16.45
CA PHE A 3 -0.24 -14.19 -15.41
C PHE A 3 -0.12 -12.69 -15.09
N ILE A 4 1.10 -12.14 -15.18
CA ILE A 4 1.38 -10.72 -14.97
C ILE A 4 0.95 -9.93 -16.21
N ALA A 5 1.26 -10.45 -17.41
CA ALA A 5 0.78 -9.86 -18.67
C ALA A 5 -0.76 -9.85 -18.77
N PHE A 6 -1.43 -10.88 -18.23
CA PHE A 6 -2.89 -10.96 -18.19
C PHE A 6 -3.53 -9.95 -17.21
N SER A 7 -2.91 -9.70 -16.04
CA SER A 7 -3.37 -8.67 -15.11
C SER A 7 -3.15 -7.25 -15.65
N ILE A 8 -2.11 -7.06 -16.48
CA ILE A 8 -1.80 -5.78 -17.15
C ILE A 8 -2.72 -5.56 -18.35
N ASN A 9 -2.94 -6.57 -19.21
CA ASN A 9 -3.79 -6.46 -20.41
C ASN A 9 -5.28 -6.28 -20.12
N LEU A 10 -5.76 -6.61 -18.92
CA LEU A 10 -7.15 -6.38 -18.50
C LEU A 10 -7.50 -4.89 -18.34
N LEU A 11 -6.50 -4.00 -18.32
CA LEU A 11 -6.61 -2.59 -17.93
C LEU A 11 -6.32 -1.59 -19.05
N GLU A 12 -5.97 -2.05 -20.26
CA GLU A 12 -5.58 -1.17 -21.35
C GLU A 12 -6.76 -0.91 -22.31
N ALA A 13 -7.59 0.08 -21.96
CA ALA A 13 -8.57 0.67 -22.86
C ALA A 13 -7.91 1.82 -23.67
N PRO A 14 -8.36 2.09 -24.92
CA PRO A 14 -7.63 2.96 -25.85
C PRO A 14 -7.64 4.43 -25.41
N ASN A 15 -6.46 5.03 -25.46
CA ASN A 15 -6.13 6.39 -25.08
C ASN A 15 -6.88 7.40 -25.99
N PHE A 16 -7.85 8.14 -25.46
CA PHE A 16 -8.41 9.31 -26.14
C PHE A 16 -7.61 10.56 -25.74
N GLN A 17 -6.92 11.17 -26.71
CA GLN A 17 -6.13 12.38 -26.54
C GLN A 17 -7.02 13.58 -26.16
N ASN A 18 -6.69 14.25 -25.04
CA ASN A 18 -7.32 15.50 -24.60
C ASN A 18 -6.54 16.72 -25.13
N PRO A 19 -7.15 17.69 -25.84
CA PRO A 19 -6.46 18.76 -26.58
C PRO A 19 -5.96 19.96 -25.75
N GLU A 20 -6.06 19.95 -24.42
CA GLU A 20 -5.69 21.09 -23.55
C GLU A 20 -4.18 21.37 -23.41
N LYS A 21 -3.30 20.46 -23.85
CA LYS A 21 -1.84 20.66 -23.72
C LYS A 21 -1.24 21.70 -24.68
N THR A 22 -2.04 22.27 -25.59
CA THR A 22 -1.52 23.14 -26.66
C THR A 22 -1.61 24.65 -26.34
N GLN A 23 -2.24 25.05 -25.23
CA GLN A 23 -2.48 26.47 -24.94
C GLN A 23 -1.53 27.08 -23.88
N PHE A 24 -0.90 26.27 -23.04
CA PHE A 24 -0.04 26.74 -21.94
C PHE A 24 1.40 27.10 -22.36
N SER A 25 1.85 26.70 -23.54
CA SER A 25 3.22 26.98 -24.02
C SER A 25 3.41 28.38 -24.59
N GLN A 26 2.36 29.19 -24.76
CA GLN A 26 2.46 30.55 -25.34
C GLN A 26 2.41 31.69 -24.30
N LEU A 27 2.08 31.44 -23.03
CA LEU A 27 1.99 32.51 -22.03
C LEU A 27 3.30 32.82 -21.29
N ASN A 28 4.28 31.90 -21.31
CA ASN A 28 5.49 31.99 -20.48
C ASN A 28 6.65 32.81 -21.10
N SER A 29 6.50 33.36 -22.31
CA SER A 29 7.57 34.15 -22.95
C SER A 29 7.53 35.66 -22.67
N ASN A 30 6.49 36.18 -21.99
CA ASN A 30 6.23 37.63 -21.92
C ASN A 30 6.44 38.30 -20.54
N VAL A 31 6.94 37.62 -19.51
CA VAL A 31 7.07 38.19 -18.14
C VAL A 31 8.52 38.42 -17.71
N SER A 32 9.51 38.02 -18.52
CA SER A 32 10.93 38.00 -18.12
C SER A 32 11.74 39.28 -18.39
N SER A 33 11.10 40.46 -18.49
CA SER A 33 11.80 41.67 -18.98
C SER A 33 11.56 42.98 -18.21
N SER A 34 11.11 42.98 -16.94
CA SER A 34 10.80 44.25 -16.25
C SER A 34 11.26 44.44 -14.79
N LEU A 35 12.15 43.61 -14.24
CA LEU A 35 12.54 43.72 -12.81
C LEU A 35 14.06 43.66 -12.54
N ASN A 36 14.86 44.38 -13.33
CA ASN A 36 16.26 44.62 -12.99
C ASN A 36 16.69 46.02 -13.47
N LEU A 37 16.37 47.07 -12.71
CA LEU A 37 17.11 48.36 -12.71
C LEU A 37 16.53 49.34 -11.68
N ARG A 38 16.63 49.08 -10.37
CA ARG A 38 16.22 50.11 -9.38
C ARG A 38 16.81 50.01 -7.98
N ALA A 39 18.09 49.68 -7.84
CA ALA A 39 18.75 49.73 -6.53
C ALA A 39 20.28 49.94 -6.57
N ILE A 40 20.78 50.91 -7.34
CA ILE A 40 22.17 51.40 -7.16
C ILE A 40 22.23 52.90 -7.51
N VAL A 41 21.78 53.82 -6.64
CA VAL A 41 22.19 55.24 -6.59
C VAL A 41 21.82 55.80 -5.19
N MET A 42 22.72 56.62 -4.61
CA MET A 42 22.65 57.42 -3.34
C MET A 42 23.00 56.65 -2.05
N ASP A 43 23.95 57.06 -1.19
CA ASP A 43 24.60 58.36 -1.00
C ASP A 43 26.07 58.21 -0.51
N ALA A 44 26.92 59.09 -1.02
CA ALA A 44 28.23 59.40 -0.48
C ALA A 44 28.13 60.68 0.37
N SER A 45 28.92 60.71 1.45
CA SER A 45 29.24 61.85 2.32
C SER A 45 28.21 62.28 3.38
N ILE A 46 28.43 61.84 4.63
CA ILE A 46 28.39 62.72 5.81
C ILE A 46 29.49 62.27 6.78
N SER A 47 30.45 63.16 7.01
CA SER A 47 31.46 63.09 8.07
C SER A 47 30.80 63.38 9.43
N GLY A 48 30.85 62.41 10.34
CA GLY A 48 30.39 62.55 11.71
C GLY A 48 31.24 61.68 12.62
N ASP A 49 31.74 62.30 13.68
CA ASP A 49 32.56 61.73 14.75
C ASP A 49 31.99 60.37 15.22
N SER A 50 32.74 59.28 15.03
CA SER A 50 32.33 57.95 15.46
C SER A 50 33.16 57.51 16.65
N SER A 51 32.57 57.61 17.84
CA SER A 51 32.84 56.63 18.89
C SER A 51 32.86 55.24 18.25
N PRO A 52 33.79 54.32 18.59
CA PRO A 52 33.85 53.02 17.95
C PRO A 52 32.48 52.36 18.08
N THR A 53 31.74 52.31 16.97
CA THR A 53 30.46 51.64 16.91
C THR A 53 30.78 50.19 17.16
N ARG A 54 30.51 49.74 18.39
CA ARG A 54 30.70 48.35 18.77
C ARG A 54 29.88 47.53 17.78
N TYR A 55 30.56 46.82 16.88
CA TYR A 55 29.89 46.05 15.85
C TYR A 55 28.96 45.08 16.56
N LYS A 56 27.65 45.23 16.36
CA LYS A 56 26.68 44.29 16.90
C LYS A 56 26.77 43.02 16.06
N TRP A 57 26.89 41.87 16.73
CA TRP A 57 26.86 40.58 16.05
C TRP A 57 25.58 40.46 15.22
N ARG A 58 25.71 39.91 14.01
CA ARG A 58 24.58 39.68 13.08
C ARG A 58 24.37 38.21 12.85
N LYS A 59 23.11 37.78 12.89
CA LYS A 59 22.68 36.43 12.55
C LYS A 59 22.72 36.25 11.02
N VAL A 60 23.86 35.85 10.45
CA VAL A 60 24.02 35.55 9.02
C VAL A 60 24.52 34.11 8.79
N ALA A 61 23.88 33.35 7.90
CA ALA A 61 24.18 31.90 7.68
C ALA A 61 25.46 31.75 6.89
N TYR A 62 25.60 32.66 5.92
CA TYR A 62 26.72 32.76 5.02
C TYR A 62 27.20 34.21 5.04
N GLY A 63 28.45 34.36 5.44
CA GLY A 63 29.11 35.64 5.63
C GLY A 63 30.37 35.33 6.43
N GLY A 64 31.54 35.79 5.97
CA GLY A 64 32.80 35.49 6.64
C GLY A 64 32.87 36.01 8.08
N MET A 65 34.03 35.82 8.72
CA MET A 65 34.27 36.18 10.12
C MET A 65 33.87 37.63 10.43
N GLN A 66 33.04 37.80 11.46
CA GLN A 66 32.58 39.13 11.88
C GLN A 66 33.64 39.79 12.78
N PRO A 67 34.07 41.03 12.50
CA PRO A 67 35.09 41.70 13.29
C PRO A 67 34.68 41.86 14.76
N GLY A 68 35.56 41.48 15.68
CA GLY A 68 35.34 41.62 17.13
C GLY A 68 34.66 40.44 17.80
N PHE A 69 34.42 39.34 17.09
CA PHE A 69 33.86 38.10 17.63
C PHE A 69 34.72 36.91 17.23
N ASP A 70 34.90 35.97 18.16
CA ASP A 70 35.59 34.71 17.88
C ASP A 70 34.78 33.85 16.91
N ASP A 71 35.45 32.93 16.20
CA ASP A 71 34.81 32.05 15.21
C ASP A 71 33.72 31.14 15.82
N ASN A 72 33.83 30.82 17.11
CA ASN A 72 32.85 30.04 17.88
C ASN A 72 31.89 30.91 18.72
N HIS A 73 31.85 32.23 18.48
CA HIS A 73 30.97 33.12 19.23
C HIS A 73 29.50 32.80 18.96
N THR A 74 28.75 32.51 20.04
CA THR A 74 27.30 32.34 20.02
C THR A 74 26.67 33.50 20.78
N ASP A 75 25.87 34.30 20.09
CA ASP A 75 25.16 35.44 20.69
C ASP A 75 24.00 34.95 21.58
N ASP A 76 23.66 35.70 22.63
CA ASP A 76 22.57 35.35 23.56
C ASP A 76 21.21 35.22 22.83
N THR A 77 21.03 35.92 21.70
CA THR A 77 19.82 35.87 20.87
C THR A 77 19.74 34.62 19.99
N PHE A 78 20.73 33.73 20.01
CA PHE A 78 20.83 32.59 19.10
C PHE A 78 19.60 31.67 19.15
N LEU A 79 19.11 31.36 20.36
CA LEU A 79 17.98 30.46 20.59
C LEU A 79 16.62 31.18 20.65
N GLU A 80 16.58 32.51 20.52
CA GLU A 80 15.32 33.27 20.63
C GLU A 80 14.29 32.87 19.56
N ASP A 81 14.75 32.52 18.36
CA ASP A 81 13.91 32.11 17.23
C ASP A 81 13.68 30.59 17.15
N MET A 82 14.01 29.83 18.21
CA MET A 82 13.80 28.38 18.23
C MET A 82 12.30 28.06 18.30
N VAL A 83 11.79 27.32 17.32
CA VAL A 83 10.41 26.83 17.29
C VAL A 83 10.38 25.33 17.52
N MET A 84 9.87 24.91 18.67
CA MET A 84 9.71 23.49 18.98
C MET A 84 8.36 22.96 18.47
N ASN A 85 8.38 21.79 17.86
CA ASN A 85 7.22 20.97 17.48
C ASN A 85 6.26 21.62 16.48
N ALA A 86 6.73 22.53 15.61
CA ALA A 86 5.88 23.23 14.64
C ALA A 86 5.05 22.29 13.74
N ASN A 87 5.62 21.15 13.34
CA ASN A 87 5.00 20.21 12.40
C ASN A 87 4.54 18.89 13.06
N VAL A 88 4.54 18.79 14.40
CA VAL A 88 4.18 17.54 15.10
C VAL A 88 2.65 17.39 15.18
N VAL A 89 2.07 16.73 14.17
CA VAL A 89 0.63 16.45 14.11
C VAL A 89 0.24 15.25 14.98
N LYS A 90 -0.54 15.47 16.05
CA LYS A 90 -1.07 14.40 16.92
C LYS A 90 -2.00 13.46 16.14
N ARG A 91 -1.71 12.15 16.19
CA ARG A 91 -2.57 11.13 15.57
C ARG A 91 -3.75 10.79 16.48
N ASN A 92 -4.92 10.60 15.87
CA ASN A 92 -6.11 10.13 16.59
C ASN A 92 -6.09 8.60 16.69
N MET A 93 -6.19 8.06 17.91
CA MET A 93 -6.22 6.62 18.18
C MET A 93 -7.25 5.87 17.36
N LEU A 94 -8.48 6.37 17.29
CA LEU A 94 -9.55 5.69 16.56
C LEU A 94 -9.23 5.56 15.07
N LYS A 95 -8.61 6.59 14.48
CA LYS A 95 -8.23 6.58 13.07
C LYS A 95 -7.12 5.57 12.79
N VAL A 96 -6.09 5.53 13.65
CA VAL A 96 -5.00 4.55 13.53
C VAL A 96 -5.51 3.12 13.71
N MET A 97 -6.44 2.90 14.64
CA MET A 97 -7.11 1.61 14.81
C MET A 97 -7.93 1.23 13.57
N GLN A 98 -8.70 2.16 12.99
CA GLN A 98 -9.45 1.93 11.75
C GLN A 98 -8.52 1.59 10.58
N ASP A 99 -7.38 2.28 10.44
CA ASP A 99 -6.40 2.01 9.39
C ASP A 99 -5.73 0.63 9.59
N SER A 100 -5.54 0.18 10.83
CA SER A 100 -4.98 -1.15 11.14
C SER A 100 -5.91 -2.32 10.78
N VAL A 101 -7.22 -2.06 10.59
CA VAL A 101 -8.19 -3.09 10.19
C VAL A 101 -7.83 -3.70 8.83
N SER A 102 -7.29 -2.91 7.90
CA SER A 102 -6.86 -3.42 6.59
C SER A 102 -5.74 -4.47 6.70
N ILE A 103 -4.85 -4.33 7.70
CA ILE A 103 -3.80 -5.32 7.98
C ILE A 103 -4.43 -6.63 8.49
N SER A 104 -5.33 -6.51 9.47
CA SER A 104 -6.05 -7.64 10.05
C SER A 104 -6.91 -8.39 9.04
N GLN A 105 -7.58 -7.65 8.15
CA GLN A 105 -8.35 -8.22 7.05
C GLN A 105 -7.46 -9.09 6.15
N TYR A 106 -6.26 -8.61 5.81
CA TYR A 106 -5.35 -9.36 4.94
C TYR A 106 -4.73 -10.58 5.64
N LEU A 107 -4.43 -10.46 6.93
CA LEU A 107 -4.01 -11.59 7.75
C LEU A 107 -5.08 -12.69 7.76
N CYS A 108 -6.35 -12.30 7.86
CA CYS A 108 -7.49 -13.21 7.74
C CYS A 108 -7.61 -13.84 6.34
N VAL A 109 -7.36 -13.08 5.28
CA VAL A 109 -7.30 -13.58 3.89
C VAL A 109 -6.26 -14.69 3.75
N VAL A 110 -5.02 -14.46 4.21
CA VAL A 110 -3.96 -15.48 4.15
C VAL A 110 -4.33 -16.70 5.00
N ALA A 111 -4.90 -16.49 6.19
CA ALA A 111 -5.36 -17.58 7.05
C ALA A 111 -6.46 -18.43 6.39
N LEU A 112 -7.39 -17.82 5.65
CA LEU A 112 -8.44 -18.54 4.92
C LEU A 112 -7.88 -19.44 3.82
N VAL A 113 -6.87 -18.98 3.08
CA VAL A 113 -6.20 -19.83 2.08
C VAL A 113 -5.62 -21.08 2.73
N VAL A 114 -4.92 -20.91 3.85
CA VAL A 114 -4.36 -22.04 4.61
C VAL A 114 -5.48 -22.94 5.18
N LEU A 115 -6.58 -22.37 5.66
CA LEU A 115 -7.72 -23.12 6.20
C LEU A 115 -8.41 -23.96 5.14
N VAL A 116 -8.80 -23.36 4.02
CA VAL A 116 -9.50 -24.05 2.92
C VAL A 116 -8.64 -25.19 2.39
N TRP A 117 -7.33 -24.96 2.24
CA TRP A 117 -6.41 -26.03 1.91
C TRP A 117 -6.33 -27.12 2.97
N THR A 118 -6.22 -26.77 4.26
CA THR A 118 -6.15 -27.76 5.35
C THR A 118 -7.40 -28.63 5.41
N TYR A 119 -8.58 -28.04 5.26
CA TYR A 119 -9.85 -28.76 5.20
C TYR A 119 -9.95 -29.65 3.94
N THR A 120 -9.44 -29.17 2.81
CA THR A 120 -9.36 -29.96 1.58
C THR A 120 -8.43 -31.16 1.74
N LEU A 121 -7.27 -30.98 2.38
CA LEU A 121 -6.32 -32.06 2.64
C LEU A 121 -6.89 -33.10 3.63
N ARG A 122 -7.71 -32.67 4.60
CA ARG A 122 -8.45 -33.55 5.52
C ARG A 122 -9.67 -34.22 4.86
N SER A 123 -9.90 -34.00 3.57
CA SER A 123 -11.05 -34.53 2.81
C SER A 123 -12.41 -34.16 3.40
N THR A 124 -12.51 -33.04 4.12
CA THR A 124 -13.80 -32.54 4.63
C THR A 124 -14.52 -31.68 3.60
N LEU A 125 -13.78 -31.05 2.68
CA LEU A 125 -14.33 -30.29 1.56
C LEU A 125 -14.28 -31.14 0.30
N ASN A 126 -15.45 -31.40 -0.28
CA ASN A 126 -15.57 -32.07 -1.56
C ASN A 126 -15.22 -31.14 -2.72
N GLU A 127 -14.81 -31.71 -3.85
CA GLU A 127 -14.49 -30.98 -5.10
C GLU A 127 -15.62 -30.04 -5.51
N ASN A 128 -16.86 -30.54 -5.50
CA ASN A 128 -18.04 -29.74 -5.87
C ASN A 128 -18.29 -28.58 -4.90
N SER A 129 -18.06 -28.78 -3.60
CA SER A 129 -18.24 -27.74 -2.58
C SER A 129 -17.21 -26.63 -2.74
N LEU A 130 -15.97 -26.99 -3.08
CA LEU A 130 -14.90 -26.03 -3.31
C LEU A 130 -15.11 -25.25 -4.61
N LEU A 131 -15.52 -25.92 -5.70
CA LEU A 131 -15.88 -25.24 -6.95
C LEU A 131 -17.09 -24.32 -6.77
N LEU A 132 -18.11 -24.73 -5.99
CA LEU A 132 -19.24 -23.87 -5.66
C LEU A 132 -18.78 -22.62 -4.90
N LEU A 133 -17.82 -22.78 -3.99
CA LEU A 133 -17.22 -21.66 -3.27
C LEU A 133 -16.49 -20.70 -4.23
N ASP A 134 -15.69 -21.21 -5.17
CA ASP A 134 -15.00 -20.40 -6.18
C ASP A 134 -15.97 -19.64 -7.10
N VAL A 135 -17.04 -20.30 -7.56
CA VAL A 135 -18.07 -19.67 -8.39
C VAL A 135 -18.83 -18.61 -7.59
N SER A 136 -19.15 -18.89 -6.33
CA SER A 136 -19.82 -17.94 -5.44
C SER A 136 -18.95 -16.73 -5.12
N LEU A 137 -17.64 -16.93 -4.89
CA LEU A 137 -16.69 -15.86 -4.61
C LEU A 137 -16.47 -14.97 -5.85
N LEU A 138 -16.30 -15.58 -7.02
CA LEU A 138 -16.18 -14.85 -8.28
C LEU A 138 -17.47 -14.07 -8.59
N GLY A 139 -18.63 -14.72 -8.47
CA GLY A 139 -19.93 -14.10 -8.73
C GLY A 139 -20.24 -12.96 -7.77
N SER A 140 -19.97 -13.12 -6.48
CA SER A 140 -20.17 -12.06 -5.48
C SER A 140 -19.20 -10.89 -5.69
N GLY A 141 -17.93 -11.15 -6.00
CA GLY A 141 -16.98 -10.07 -6.30
C GLY A 141 -17.34 -9.32 -7.59
N PHE A 142 -17.84 -10.02 -8.61
CA PHE A 142 -18.37 -9.38 -9.83
C PHE A 142 -19.62 -8.54 -9.54
N LEU A 143 -20.53 -9.05 -8.70
CA LEU A 143 -21.72 -8.31 -8.27
C LEU A 143 -21.32 -7.02 -7.52
N ILE A 144 -20.33 -7.08 -6.64
CA ILE A 144 -19.83 -5.90 -5.92
C ILE A 144 -19.24 -4.87 -6.89
N LEU A 145 -18.47 -5.31 -7.89
CA LEU A 145 -17.95 -4.43 -8.94
C LEU A 145 -19.08 -3.75 -9.71
N LEU A 146 -20.10 -4.52 -10.12
CA LEU A 146 -21.25 -3.99 -10.86
C LEU A 146 -22.06 -2.98 -10.02
N LEU A 147 -22.22 -3.23 -8.71
CA LEU A 147 -22.94 -2.32 -7.82
C LEU A 147 -22.13 -1.06 -7.47
N THR A 148 -20.80 -1.12 -7.56
CA THR A 148 -19.92 0.01 -7.19
C THR A 148 -19.61 0.92 -8.38
N GLU A 149 -19.54 0.38 -9.59
CA GLU A 149 -19.21 1.15 -10.80
C GLU A 149 -20.50 1.53 -11.56
N GLU A 150 -20.84 2.82 -11.56
CA GLU A 150 -22.11 3.33 -12.10
C GLU A 150 -22.24 3.28 -13.64
N MET A 151 -21.15 2.96 -14.37
CA MET A 151 -21.10 3.04 -15.84
C MET A 151 -20.34 1.85 -16.46
N LEU A 152 -20.72 0.62 -16.14
CA LEU A 152 -20.11 -0.55 -16.79
C LEU A 152 -20.76 -0.79 -18.17
N SER A 153 -20.02 -0.55 -19.25
CA SER A 153 -20.50 -0.89 -20.60
C SER A 153 -20.57 -2.41 -20.80
N LEU A 154 -21.54 -2.90 -21.58
CA LEU A 154 -21.68 -4.34 -21.88
C LEU A 154 -20.44 -4.91 -22.57
N ASN A 155 -19.76 -4.12 -23.40
CA ASN A 155 -18.53 -4.54 -24.09
C ASN A 155 -17.39 -4.77 -23.10
N LEU A 156 -17.24 -3.90 -22.10
CA LEU A 156 -16.23 -4.06 -21.06
C LEU A 156 -16.56 -5.26 -20.15
N LEU A 157 -17.84 -5.47 -19.83
CA LEU A 157 -18.30 -6.65 -19.10
C LEU A 157 -17.94 -7.95 -19.83
N LEU A 158 -18.25 -8.04 -21.13
CA LEU A 158 -17.92 -9.20 -21.95
C LEU A 158 -16.40 -9.42 -22.00
N HIS A 159 -15.62 -8.35 -22.10
CA HIS A 159 -14.16 -8.44 -22.08
C HIS A 159 -13.65 -9.04 -20.76
N TYR A 160 -14.15 -8.57 -19.60
CA TYR A 160 -13.80 -9.15 -18.30
C TYR A 160 -14.20 -10.63 -18.20
N VAL A 161 -15.42 -10.98 -18.59
CA VAL A 161 -15.92 -12.36 -18.56
C VAL A 161 -15.07 -13.28 -19.45
N LEU A 162 -14.74 -12.84 -20.67
CA LEU A 162 -13.89 -13.59 -21.60
C LEU A 162 -12.49 -13.81 -21.04
N ASN A 163 -11.89 -12.77 -20.46
CA ASN A 163 -10.57 -12.86 -19.86
C ASN A 163 -10.57 -13.83 -18.67
N VAL A 164 -11.52 -13.68 -17.74
CA VAL A 164 -11.65 -14.60 -16.60
C VAL A 164 -11.89 -16.05 -17.06
N SER A 165 -12.67 -16.25 -18.13
CA SER A 165 -12.88 -17.56 -18.74
C SER A 165 -11.58 -18.14 -19.32
N PHE A 166 -10.81 -17.36 -20.08
CA PHE A 166 -9.51 -17.77 -20.62
C PHE A 166 -8.54 -18.16 -19.50
N PHE A 167 -8.47 -17.34 -18.46
CA PHE A 167 -7.62 -17.59 -17.29
C PHE A 167 -7.99 -18.87 -16.54
N THR A 168 -9.28 -19.06 -16.26
CA THR A 168 -9.81 -20.24 -15.57
C THR A 168 -9.56 -21.51 -16.39
N THR A 169 -9.76 -21.43 -17.71
CA THR A 169 -9.46 -22.53 -18.63
C THR A 169 -7.96 -22.86 -18.63
N GLY A 170 -7.10 -21.84 -18.68
CA GLY A 170 -5.65 -22.01 -18.59
C GLY A 170 -5.21 -22.70 -17.30
N LEU A 171 -5.76 -22.30 -16.16
CA LEU A 171 -5.51 -22.96 -14.87
C LEU A 171 -5.94 -24.42 -14.86
N TYR A 172 -7.10 -24.74 -15.44
CA TYR A 172 -7.59 -26.12 -15.53
C TYR A 172 -6.67 -27.00 -16.37
N VAL A 173 -6.25 -26.50 -17.53
CA VAL A 173 -5.30 -27.21 -18.41
C VAL A 173 -3.95 -27.42 -17.73
N LEU A 174 -3.48 -26.46 -16.92
CA LEU A 174 -2.19 -26.54 -16.22
C LEU A 174 -2.25 -27.33 -14.91
N ALA A 175 -3.44 -27.71 -14.43
CA ALA A 175 -3.61 -28.44 -13.17
C ALA A 175 -2.77 -29.73 -13.03
N PRO A 176 -2.61 -30.60 -14.06
CA PRO A 176 -1.73 -31.77 -13.99
C PRO A 176 -0.26 -31.41 -13.77
N ILE A 177 0.19 -30.27 -14.33
CA ILE A 177 1.56 -29.79 -14.18
C ILE A 177 1.77 -29.28 -12.76
N TYR A 178 0.83 -28.47 -12.23
CA TYR A 178 0.88 -28.03 -10.84
C TYR A 178 0.90 -29.21 -9.86
N GLN A 179 0.11 -30.26 -10.13
CA GLN A 179 0.06 -31.46 -9.30
C GLN A 179 1.42 -32.19 -9.24
N THR A 180 2.16 -32.23 -10.34
CA THR A 180 3.39 -33.03 -10.43
C THR A 180 4.66 -32.24 -10.10
N LEU A 181 4.56 -30.90 -10.03
CA LEU A 181 5.70 -29.98 -9.91
C LEU A 181 6.65 -30.30 -8.75
N THR A 182 6.12 -30.60 -7.57
CA THR A 182 6.92 -30.77 -6.34
C THR A 182 6.94 -32.21 -5.85
N ARG A 183 6.67 -33.19 -6.75
CA ARG A 183 6.57 -34.60 -6.36
C ARG A 183 7.90 -35.19 -5.88
N SER A 184 9.02 -34.70 -6.39
CA SER A 184 10.38 -35.15 -6.02
C SER A 184 10.92 -34.49 -4.75
N ILE A 185 10.22 -33.47 -4.22
CA ILE A 185 10.66 -32.72 -3.03
C ILE A 185 9.95 -33.30 -1.79
N SER A 186 10.67 -33.37 -0.66
CA SER A 186 10.09 -33.80 0.61
C SER A 186 8.97 -32.86 1.07
N SER A 187 7.97 -33.42 1.75
CA SER A 187 6.84 -32.65 2.27
C SER A 187 7.31 -31.53 3.19
N ASP A 188 8.19 -31.84 4.14
CA ASP A 188 8.63 -30.90 5.19
C ASP A 188 9.27 -29.65 4.61
N SER A 189 10.08 -29.80 3.55
CA SER A 189 10.66 -28.68 2.82
C SER A 189 9.60 -27.83 2.12
N ILE A 190 8.58 -28.46 1.53
CA ILE A 190 7.46 -27.72 0.91
C ILE A 190 6.68 -26.93 1.95
N TRP A 191 6.37 -27.52 3.11
CA TRP A 191 5.71 -26.81 4.20
C TRP A 191 6.53 -25.60 4.67
N ALA A 192 7.83 -25.79 4.90
CA ALA A 192 8.73 -24.72 5.36
C ALA A 192 8.84 -23.58 4.34
N VAL A 193 8.99 -23.89 3.05
CA VAL A 193 9.10 -22.87 2.00
C VAL A 193 7.77 -22.16 1.78
N THR A 194 6.64 -22.86 1.80
CA THR A 194 5.31 -22.23 1.72
C THR A 194 5.10 -21.25 2.87
N VAL A 195 5.38 -21.66 4.13
CA VAL A 195 5.24 -20.76 5.29
C VAL A 195 6.14 -19.54 5.13
N SER A 196 7.39 -19.73 4.70
CA SER A 196 8.33 -18.64 4.46
C SER A 196 7.85 -17.68 3.36
N LEU A 197 7.26 -18.20 2.28
CA LEU A 197 6.70 -17.40 1.19
C LEU A 197 5.43 -16.64 1.61
N LEU A 198 4.56 -17.24 2.43
CA LEU A 198 3.39 -16.56 2.98
C LEU A 198 3.78 -15.47 3.98
N LEU A 199 4.83 -15.69 4.79
CA LEU A 199 5.38 -14.65 5.65
C LEU A 199 5.99 -13.52 4.83
N LEU A 200 6.81 -13.84 3.81
CA LEU A 200 7.36 -12.86 2.88
C LEU A 200 6.25 -12.04 2.21
N HIS A 201 5.19 -12.71 1.76
CA HIS A 201 4.02 -12.09 1.19
C HIS A 201 3.38 -11.09 2.15
N LEU A 202 3.12 -11.49 3.41
CA LEU A 202 2.58 -10.61 4.45
C LEU A 202 3.49 -9.40 4.73
N PHE A 203 4.82 -9.58 4.78
CA PHE A 203 5.74 -8.46 5.04
C PHE A 203 5.85 -7.47 3.89
N LEU A 204 5.79 -7.96 2.65
CA LEU A 204 5.96 -7.13 1.44
C LEU A 204 4.63 -6.63 0.86
N HIS A 205 3.49 -7.05 1.40
CA HIS A 205 2.19 -6.60 0.92
C HIS A 205 1.97 -5.11 1.22
N ASP A 206 1.40 -4.37 0.27
CA ASP A 206 1.04 -2.96 0.46
C ASP A 206 -0.35 -2.86 1.10
N TYR A 207 -0.37 -2.51 2.39
CA TYR A 207 -1.59 -2.37 3.18
C TYR A 207 -2.27 -1.00 3.02
N SER A 208 -1.65 -0.04 2.30
CA SER A 208 -2.18 1.32 2.16
C SER A 208 -3.49 1.38 1.35
N GLY A 209 -3.80 0.31 0.62
CA GLY A 209 -5.00 0.19 -0.20
C GLY A 209 -4.66 0.13 -1.68
N SER A 210 -4.88 -1.06 -2.24
CA SER A 210 -4.78 -1.43 -3.66
C SER A 210 -3.35 -1.39 -4.24
N THR A 211 -2.82 -2.59 -4.46
CA THR A 211 -1.70 -2.86 -5.39
C THR A 211 -2.16 -2.85 -6.86
N ILE A 212 -3.47 -2.95 -7.09
CA ILE A 212 -4.14 -2.96 -8.40
C ILE A 212 -5.14 -1.80 -8.42
N ARG A 213 -4.73 -0.67 -9.00
CA ARG A 213 -5.53 0.56 -9.09
C ARG A 213 -6.31 0.57 -10.41
N ALA A 214 -7.48 1.22 -10.42
CA ALA A 214 -8.27 1.44 -11.62
C ALA A 214 -7.41 2.06 -12.76
N PRO A 215 -7.72 1.79 -14.04
CA PRO A 215 -6.92 2.27 -15.16
C PRO A 215 -6.89 3.80 -15.15
N GLY A 216 -5.69 4.39 -15.16
CA GLY A 216 -5.47 5.84 -15.20
C GLY A 216 -4.73 6.49 -14.01
N ALA A 217 -4.35 5.74 -12.97
CA ALA A 217 -3.59 6.31 -11.86
C ALA A 217 -2.06 6.26 -12.09
N LEU A 218 -1.43 7.45 -12.13
CA LEU A 218 -0.01 7.72 -12.43
C LEU A 218 0.98 7.30 -11.31
N LYS A 219 0.88 6.09 -10.76
CA LYS A 219 1.90 5.58 -9.83
C LYS A 219 2.28 4.15 -10.19
N ASN A 220 3.53 3.95 -10.58
CA ASN A 220 4.08 2.65 -10.95
C ASN A 220 3.89 1.65 -9.80
N PRO A 221 3.58 0.36 -10.09
CA PRO A 221 3.47 -0.65 -9.04
C PRO A 221 4.79 -0.77 -8.28
N ASN A 222 4.73 -0.70 -6.95
CA ASN A 222 5.90 -0.84 -6.09
C ASN A 222 6.52 -2.24 -6.31
N LEU A 223 7.84 -2.31 -6.53
CA LEU A 223 8.57 -3.59 -6.70
C LEU A 223 8.23 -4.60 -5.59
N THR A 224 8.14 -4.11 -4.36
CA THR A 224 7.78 -4.87 -3.15
C THR A 224 6.43 -5.57 -3.28
N SER A 225 5.43 -4.90 -3.84
CA SER A 225 4.10 -5.46 -4.10
C SER A 225 4.15 -6.58 -5.15
N CYS A 226 4.93 -6.38 -6.22
CA CYS A 226 5.11 -7.42 -7.25
C CYS A 226 5.78 -8.68 -6.67
N ILE A 227 6.79 -8.51 -5.82
CA ILE A 227 7.45 -9.64 -5.12
C ILE A 227 6.45 -10.32 -4.19
N SER A 228 5.67 -9.56 -3.44
CA SER A 228 4.63 -10.07 -2.53
C SER A 228 3.61 -10.95 -3.28
N LEU A 229 3.04 -10.45 -4.38
CA LEU A 229 2.05 -11.21 -5.16
C LEU A 229 2.65 -12.48 -5.80
N ASN A 230 3.88 -12.39 -6.31
CA ASN A 230 4.55 -13.58 -6.84
C ASN A 230 4.81 -14.62 -5.75
N ALA A 231 5.19 -14.18 -4.54
CA ALA A 231 5.41 -15.07 -3.41
C ALA A 231 4.13 -15.83 -3.02
N SER A 232 2.97 -15.15 -2.98
CA SER A 232 1.70 -15.82 -2.67
C SER A 232 1.24 -16.79 -3.76
N ILE A 233 1.45 -16.46 -5.03
CA ILE A 233 1.15 -17.37 -6.15
C ILE A 233 2.02 -18.63 -6.06
N VAL A 234 3.34 -18.48 -5.84
CA VAL A 234 4.25 -19.64 -5.70
C VAL A 234 3.89 -20.47 -4.48
N ALA A 235 3.57 -19.84 -3.35
CA ALA A 235 3.09 -20.55 -2.15
C ALA A 235 1.81 -21.35 -2.44
N SER A 236 0.87 -20.75 -3.19
CA SER A 236 -0.39 -21.40 -3.61
C SER A 236 -0.12 -22.64 -4.48
N VAL A 237 0.83 -22.55 -5.42
CA VAL A 237 1.24 -23.69 -6.25
C VAL A 237 1.83 -24.81 -5.40
N PHE A 238 2.67 -24.49 -4.42
CA PHE A 238 3.31 -25.47 -3.54
C PHE A 238 2.33 -26.19 -2.60
N ILE A 239 1.29 -25.53 -2.11
CA ILE A 239 0.24 -26.20 -1.32
C ILE A 239 -0.68 -27.04 -2.22
N ALA A 240 -1.01 -26.54 -3.42
CA ALA A 240 -1.90 -27.22 -4.34
C ALA A 240 -1.25 -28.49 -4.91
N SER A 241 0.05 -28.46 -5.21
CA SER A 241 0.79 -29.61 -5.75
C SER A 241 0.78 -30.86 -4.86
N ARG A 242 0.45 -30.70 -3.56
CA ARG A 242 0.35 -31.81 -2.60
C ARG A 242 -1.04 -32.45 -2.55
N LEU A 243 -2.01 -31.96 -3.32
CA LEU A 243 -3.36 -32.51 -3.34
C LEU A 243 -3.45 -33.76 -4.23
N PRO A 244 -4.25 -34.77 -3.83
CA PRO A 244 -4.28 -36.06 -4.50
C PRO A 244 -5.04 -36.06 -5.84
N SER A 245 -6.00 -35.14 -6.03
CA SER A 245 -6.83 -35.07 -7.23
C SER A 245 -6.58 -33.77 -8.01
N ARG A 246 -6.59 -33.89 -9.34
CA ARG A 246 -6.42 -32.76 -10.27
C ARG A 246 -7.48 -31.67 -10.09
N LEU A 247 -8.72 -32.07 -9.78
CA LEU A 247 -9.81 -31.11 -9.57
C LEU A 247 -9.61 -30.30 -8.29
N HIS A 248 -9.12 -30.93 -7.23
CA HIS A 248 -8.75 -30.22 -6.01
C HIS A 248 -7.58 -29.25 -6.23
N VAL A 249 -6.58 -29.63 -7.02
CA VAL A 249 -5.45 -28.75 -7.39
C VAL A 249 -5.97 -27.53 -8.14
N PHE A 250 -6.81 -27.74 -9.15
CA PHE A 250 -7.42 -26.66 -9.92
C PHE A 250 -8.23 -25.71 -9.03
N ALA A 251 -9.14 -26.24 -8.22
CA ALA A 251 -10.04 -25.45 -7.38
C ALA A 251 -9.27 -24.69 -6.28
N ILE A 252 -8.30 -25.30 -5.59
CA ILE A 252 -7.47 -24.58 -4.60
C ILE A 252 -6.62 -23.49 -5.26
N MET A 253 -6.08 -23.74 -6.46
CA MET A 253 -5.35 -22.71 -7.21
C MET A 253 -6.26 -21.56 -7.61
N LEU A 254 -7.47 -21.85 -8.10
CA LEU A 254 -8.46 -20.86 -8.47
C LEU A 254 -8.88 -20.02 -7.24
N PHE A 255 -9.22 -20.68 -6.13
CA PHE A 255 -9.54 -20.03 -4.86
C PHE A 255 -8.42 -19.08 -4.40
N SER A 256 -7.19 -19.57 -4.37
CA SER A 256 -6.04 -18.77 -3.91
C SER A 256 -5.81 -17.55 -4.79
N LEU A 257 -5.96 -17.71 -6.11
CA LEU A 257 -5.81 -16.60 -7.06
C LEU A 257 -6.96 -15.59 -6.95
N GLN A 258 -8.20 -16.04 -6.78
CA GLN A 258 -9.33 -15.15 -6.51
C GLN A 258 -9.09 -14.33 -5.24
N VAL A 259 -8.63 -14.97 -4.18
CA VAL A 259 -8.39 -14.31 -2.90
C VAL A 259 -7.18 -13.35 -2.96
N PHE A 260 -6.06 -13.73 -3.59
CA PHE A 260 -4.87 -12.88 -3.62
C PHE A 260 -4.88 -11.80 -4.70
N LEU A 261 -5.49 -12.04 -5.86
CA LEU A 261 -5.51 -11.06 -6.97
C LEU A 261 -6.82 -10.26 -6.98
N PHE A 262 -7.96 -10.90 -6.78
CA PHE A 262 -9.27 -10.26 -6.98
C PHE A 262 -9.83 -9.62 -5.70
N ALA A 263 -9.64 -10.23 -4.52
CA ALA A 263 -10.15 -9.66 -3.27
C ALA A 263 -9.58 -8.26 -2.93
N PRO A 264 -8.30 -7.90 -3.22
CA PRO A 264 -7.82 -6.54 -3.04
C PRO A 264 -8.59 -5.51 -3.88
N LEU A 265 -8.97 -5.85 -5.11
CA LEU A 265 -9.78 -5.00 -5.98
C LEU A 265 -11.19 -4.82 -5.40
N VAL A 266 -11.84 -5.92 -4.99
CA VAL A 266 -13.18 -5.87 -4.36
C VAL A 266 -13.15 -5.02 -3.09
N THR A 267 -12.12 -5.19 -2.24
CA THR A 267 -11.94 -4.40 -1.02
C THR A 267 -11.76 -2.92 -1.32
N TYR A 268 -11.00 -2.59 -2.37
CA TYR A 268 -10.83 -1.21 -2.83
C TYR A 268 -12.16 -0.58 -3.26
N CYS A 269 -12.97 -1.30 -4.05
CA CYS A 269 -14.30 -0.85 -4.46
C CYS A 269 -15.22 -0.60 -3.26
N ILE A 270 -15.29 -1.55 -2.31
CA ILE A 270 -16.09 -1.40 -1.08
C ILE A 270 -15.63 -0.16 -0.28
N ARG A 271 -14.31 0.03 -0.12
CA ARG A 271 -13.74 1.15 0.62
C ARG A 271 -14.03 2.49 -0.06
N LYS A 272 -13.97 2.55 -1.40
CA LYS A 272 -14.31 3.72 -2.21
C LYS A 272 -15.79 4.09 -2.06
N TYR A 273 -16.68 3.10 -2.04
CA TYR A 273 -18.12 3.32 -1.89
C TYR A 273 -18.51 3.75 -0.47
N SER A 274 -18.05 3.03 0.56
CA SER A 274 -18.34 3.39 1.96
C SER A 274 -17.34 2.77 2.94
N SER A 275 -16.72 3.61 3.77
CA SER A 275 -15.81 3.15 4.83
C SER A 275 -16.51 2.29 5.88
N ARG A 276 -17.81 2.52 6.14
CA ARG A 276 -18.58 1.70 7.10
C ARG A 276 -18.79 0.28 6.58
N LEU A 277 -19.08 0.14 5.29
CA LEU A 277 -19.23 -1.17 4.66
C LEU A 277 -17.90 -1.93 4.62
N HIS A 278 -16.79 -1.24 4.37
CA HIS A 278 -15.46 -1.85 4.47
C HIS A 278 -15.17 -2.39 5.87
N LEU A 279 -15.48 -1.62 6.92
CA LEU A 279 -15.32 -2.09 8.30
C LEU A 279 -16.23 -3.28 8.61
N LEU A 280 -17.50 -3.22 8.22
CA LEU A 280 -18.45 -4.33 8.40
C LEU A 280 -17.96 -5.60 7.70
N PHE A 281 -17.54 -5.49 6.44
CA PHE A 281 -16.98 -6.59 5.67
C PHE A 281 -15.73 -7.17 6.34
N SER A 282 -14.84 -6.31 6.84
CA SER A 282 -13.61 -6.73 7.54
C SER A 282 -13.93 -7.50 8.83
N PHE A 283 -14.86 -6.99 9.65
CA PHE A 283 -15.28 -7.67 10.87
C PHE A 283 -16.00 -8.99 10.59
N ALA A 284 -16.84 -9.03 9.55
CA ALA A 284 -17.50 -10.26 9.12
C ALA A 284 -16.49 -11.31 8.65
N LEU A 285 -15.51 -10.91 7.82
CA LEU A 285 -14.43 -11.79 7.40
C LEU A 285 -13.66 -12.34 8.60
N MET A 286 -13.28 -11.47 9.53
CA MET A 286 -12.55 -11.83 10.74
C MET A 286 -13.33 -12.83 11.60
N ALA A 287 -14.64 -12.59 11.82
CA ALA A 287 -15.50 -13.51 12.55
C ALA A 287 -15.62 -14.89 11.87
N VAL A 288 -15.77 -14.92 10.54
CA VAL A 288 -15.80 -16.16 9.75
C VAL A 288 -14.48 -16.92 9.89
N THR A 289 -13.33 -16.24 9.74
CA THR A 289 -12.02 -16.87 9.88
C THR A 289 -11.83 -17.47 11.27
N LEU A 290 -12.15 -16.72 12.32
CA LEU A 290 -12.02 -17.14 13.70
C LEU A 290 -12.89 -18.37 13.99
N THR A 291 -14.11 -18.42 13.45
CA THR A 291 -15.01 -19.58 13.59
C THR A 291 -14.39 -20.83 12.96
N PHE A 292 -13.85 -20.71 11.74
CA PHE A 292 -13.21 -21.86 11.07
C PHE A 292 -11.89 -22.29 11.73
N VAL A 293 -11.08 -21.35 12.25
CA VAL A 293 -9.88 -21.69 13.01
C VAL A 293 -10.24 -22.38 14.33
N TYR A 294 -11.28 -21.92 15.02
CA TYR A 294 -11.75 -22.54 16.27
C TYR A 294 -12.15 -24.00 16.05
N SER A 295 -12.91 -24.28 14.98
CA SER A 295 -13.29 -25.63 14.58
C SER A 295 -12.10 -26.51 14.21
N LEU A 296 -11.00 -25.92 13.73
CA LEU A 296 -9.78 -26.65 13.37
C LEU A 296 -8.95 -27.00 14.61
N HIS A 297 -8.57 -26.00 15.41
CA HIS A 297 -7.70 -26.19 16.58
C HIS A 297 -7.70 -24.99 17.55
N ARG A 298 -7.92 -25.25 18.84
CA ARG A 298 -8.00 -24.20 19.89
C ARG A 298 -6.72 -23.37 20.03
N LEU A 299 -5.53 -23.97 19.90
CA LEU A 299 -4.28 -23.20 20.01
C LEU A 299 -4.15 -22.18 18.86
N LEU A 300 -4.48 -22.58 17.64
CA LEU A 300 -4.40 -21.69 16.47
C LEU A 300 -5.41 -20.54 16.61
N PHE A 301 -6.57 -20.82 17.21
CA PHE A 301 -7.56 -19.80 17.51
C PHE A 301 -7.02 -18.76 18.49
N VAL A 302 -6.45 -19.20 19.62
CA VAL A 302 -5.85 -18.28 20.61
C VAL A 302 -4.72 -17.47 19.99
N LEU A 303 -3.86 -18.09 19.18
CA LEU A 303 -2.78 -17.40 18.47
C LEU A 303 -3.31 -16.36 17.49
N LEU A 304 -4.32 -16.69 16.68
CA LEU A 304 -4.92 -15.75 15.73
C LEU A 304 -5.60 -14.57 16.44
N VAL A 305 -6.39 -14.83 17.50
CA VAL A 305 -7.00 -13.76 18.32
C VAL A 305 -5.91 -12.87 18.91
N GLY A 306 -4.85 -13.46 19.47
CA GLY A 306 -3.72 -12.71 20.02
C GLY A 306 -3.07 -11.81 18.97
N MET A 307 -2.82 -12.32 17.77
CA MET A 307 -2.26 -11.54 16.66
C MET A 307 -3.20 -10.40 16.20
N LEU A 308 -4.51 -10.65 16.11
CA LEU A 308 -5.48 -9.63 15.72
C LEU A 308 -5.61 -8.52 16.79
N VAL A 309 -5.60 -8.87 18.07
CA VAL A 309 -5.58 -7.89 19.18
C VAL A 309 -4.27 -7.09 19.16
N PHE A 310 -3.15 -7.78 18.94
CA PHE A 310 -1.84 -7.14 18.84
C PHE A 310 -1.81 -6.08 17.72
N VAL A 311 -2.24 -6.45 16.52
CA VAL A 311 -2.24 -5.54 15.36
C VAL A 311 -3.25 -4.41 15.50
N ASN A 312 -4.47 -4.66 15.98
CA ASN A 312 -5.52 -3.63 16.00
C ASN A 312 -5.50 -2.73 17.25
N VAL A 313 -4.85 -3.13 18.33
CA VAL A 313 -4.88 -2.41 19.61
C VAL A 313 -3.48 -2.08 20.10
N VAL A 314 -2.62 -3.10 20.26
CA VAL A 314 -1.29 -2.91 20.85
C VAL A 314 -0.39 -2.07 19.94
N CYS A 315 -0.35 -2.36 18.65
CA CYS A 315 0.44 -1.59 17.68
C CYS A 315 -0.01 -0.11 17.58
N PRO A 316 -1.30 0.22 17.38
CA PRO A 316 -1.78 1.60 17.43
C PRO A 316 -1.46 2.31 18.74
N TYR A 317 -1.62 1.61 19.88
CA TYR A 317 -1.30 2.17 21.19
C TYR A 317 0.19 2.51 21.30
N TRP A 318 1.07 1.58 20.92
CA TRP A 318 2.52 1.83 20.92
C TRP A 318 2.92 2.95 19.98
N LEU A 319 2.31 3.01 18.79
CA LEU A 319 2.58 4.07 17.80
C LEU A 319 2.31 5.46 18.40
N ILE A 320 1.19 5.62 19.12
CA ILE A 320 0.85 6.88 19.77
C ILE A 320 1.76 7.18 20.95
N ARG A 321 2.11 6.18 21.77
CA ARG A 321 3.06 6.35 22.86
C ARG A 321 4.44 6.77 22.37
N ILE A 322 4.93 6.17 21.30
CA ILE A 322 6.22 6.54 20.70
C ILE A 322 6.18 7.96 20.15
N GLN A 323 5.02 8.40 19.65
CA GLN A 323 4.84 9.76 19.16
C GLN A 323 5.02 10.82 20.26
N GLU A 324 4.79 10.51 21.53
CA GLU A 324 5.05 11.43 22.66
C GLU A 324 6.55 11.79 22.77
N TYR A 325 7.44 10.92 22.29
CA TYR A 325 8.88 11.17 22.25
C TYR A 325 9.36 11.85 20.95
N LYS A 326 8.45 12.13 20.01
CA LYS A 326 8.80 12.84 18.79
C LYS A 326 8.96 14.33 19.12
N PHE A 327 10.20 14.79 19.07
CA PHE A 327 10.58 16.17 19.29
C PHE A 327 11.20 16.73 18.01
N GLU A 328 10.71 17.88 17.57
CA GLU A 328 11.23 18.60 16.42
C GLU A 328 11.68 19.98 16.89
N ILE A 329 12.96 20.30 16.74
CA ILE A 329 13.45 21.66 16.91
C ILE A 329 13.58 22.24 15.51
N ASN A 330 12.90 23.35 15.27
CA ASN A 330 13.12 24.17 14.10
C ASN A 330 13.79 25.48 14.52
N GLY A 331 14.60 26.05 13.64
CA GLY A 331 15.25 27.34 13.82
C GLY A 331 15.37 28.11 12.51
N PRO A 332 15.78 29.38 12.56
CA PRO A 332 15.98 30.21 11.37
C PRO A 332 17.14 29.74 10.48
N TRP A 333 17.89 28.74 10.94
CA TRP A 333 19.01 28.12 10.25
C TRP A 333 18.67 26.76 9.62
N ASP A 334 17.41 26.34 9.68
CA ASP A 334 16.98 25.08 9.07
C ASP A 334 17.06 25.12 7.55
N GLU A 335 17.09 23.92 6.96
CA GLU A 335 17.06 23.73 5.52
C GLU A 335 15.88 24.50 4.88
N ALA A 336 16.19 25.30 3.86
CA ALA A 336 15.18 26.04 3.12
C ALA A 336 14.18 25.07 2.47
N LYS A 337 12.91 25.17 2.88
CA LYS A 337 11.81 24.40 2.27
C LYS A 337 11.30 25.15 1.05
N LEU A 338 11.07 24.44 -0.04
CA LEU A 338 10.40 25.00 -1.22
C LEU A 338 8.95 25.38 -0.82
N CYS A 339 8.58 26.65 -1.00
CA CYS A 339 7.23 27.14 -0.68
C CYS A 339 6.18 26.79 -1.74
N PHE A 340 6.48 25.89 -2.67
CA PHE A 340 5.58 25.43 -3.71
C PHE A 340 5.68 23.91 -3.83
N ASP A 341 4.53 23.26 -4.03
CA ASP A 341 4.48 21.83 -4.31
C ASP A 341 5.16 21.56 -5.66
N ILE A 342 6.13 20.65 -5.66
CA ILE A 342 6.64 20.08 -6.91
C ILE A 342 5.55 19.13 -7.41
N THR A 343 4.67 19.64 -8.27
CA THR A 343 3.76 18.80 -9.05
C THR A 343 4.57 18.15 -10.17
N ASP A 344 4.88 16.87 -10.02
CA ASP A 344 5.47 16.02 -11.07
C ASP A 344 4.51 15.79 -12.25
#